data_AF-A0A8A4J8W9-F1
#
_entry.id   AF-A0A8A4J8W9-F1
#
_cell.length_a   1.000
_cell.length_b   1.000
_cell.length_c   1.000
_cell.angle_alpha   90.00
_cell.angle_beta   90.00
_cell.angle_gamma   90.00
#
_symmetry.space_group_name_H-M   'P 1'
#
loop_
_entity.id
_entity.type
_entity.pdbx_description
1 polymer ?
#
loop_
_entity_poly.entity_id
_entity_poly.type
_entity_poly.pdbx_seq_one_letter_code
_entity_poly.pdbx_strand_id
1 'polypeptide(L)'
;MNFFMDNLFMNMLILLDFLLILLMIIPNNYYYNHPLLMVMILIFFMIIMSIKLNYLLNSFWYSYILFLIMIGGLMILFMYFTSLINNQLFYLKSKNYMYLIIKFLIFMMVILFYMKMYNLMYTDNFELINLSNFFKFMELDLFKNMFMDYIFDLTIYTIMYLFLMMICSVGICLKSMIPLRQINKINN
;
A
#
# COMPACT_ATOMS: atom_id res chain seq x y z
N MET A 1 17.37 28.70 -3.26
CA MET A 1 17.11 27.51 -4.09
C MET A 1 16.59 26.36 -3.23
N ASN A 2 17.25 26.03 -2.10
CA ASN A 2 16.80 24.99 -1.16
C ASN A 2 15.36 25.22 -0.67
N PHE A 3 15.02 26.41 -0.13
CA PHE A 3 13.65 26.66 0.38
C PHE A 3 12.54 26.48 -0.67
N PHE A 4 12.78 26.87 -1.93
CA PHE A 4 11.80 26.68 -3.00
C PHE A 4 11.68 25.21 -3.41
N MET A 5 12.80 24.49 -3.45
CA MET A 5 12.81 23.05 -3.73
C MET A 5 12.18 22.25 -2.58
N ASP A 6 12.39 22.67 -1.33
CA ASP A 6 11.78 22.06 -0.14
C ASP A 6 10.26 22.28 -0.13
N ASN A 7 9.78 23.48 -0.52
CA ASN A 7 8.36 23.74 -0.69
C ASN A 7 7.73 22.94 -1.84
N LEU A 8 8.43 22.81 -2.97
CA LEU A 8 7.97 21.94 -4.07
C LEU A 8 7.89 20.49 -3.61
N PHE A 9 8.88 20.01 -2.87
CA PHE A 9 8.91 18.65 -2.33
C PHE A 9 7.75 18.41 -1.35
N MET A 10 7.49 19.33 -0.42
CA MET A 10 6.35 19.23 0.50
C MET A 10 5.02 19.26 -0.26
N ASN A 11 4.87 20.11 -1.27
CA ASN A 11 3.67 20.14 -2.10
C ASN A 11 3.47 18.82 -2.86
N MET A 12 4.54 18.19 -3.36
CA MET A 12 4.46 16.88 -4.01
C MET A 12 4.05 15.77 -3.03
N LEU A 13 4.56 15.77 -1.79
CA LEU A 13 4.14 14.83 -0.76
C LEU A 13 2.66 14.98 -0.40
N ILE A 14 2.20 16.23 -0.24
CA ILE A 14 0.79 16.54 0.05
C ILE A 14 -0.11 16.08 -1.12
N LEU A 15 0.31 16.29 -2.37
CA LEU A 15 -0.41 15.79 -3.54
C LEU A 15 -0.52 14.26 -3.57
N LEU A 16 0.56 13.55 -3.23
CA LEU A 16 0.55 12.09 -3.13
C LEU A 16 -0.39 11.60 -2.01
N ASP A 17 -0.44 12.30 -0.88
CA ASP A 17 -1.35 11.97 0.22
C ASP A 17 -2.82 12.17 -0.17
N PHE A 18 -3.13 13.23 -0.92
CA PHE A 18 -4.48 13.39 -1.47
C PHE A 18 -4.86 12.27 -2.44
N LEU A 19 -3.93 11.83 -3.29
CA LEU A 19 -4.17 10.70 -4.21
C LEU A 19 -4.45 9.39 -3.45
N LEU A 20 -3.74 9.14 -2.35
CA LEU A 20 -3.97 7.95 -1.50
C LEU A 20 -5.34 7.97 -0.83
N ILE A 21 -5.75 9.13 -0.29
CA ILE A 21 -7.06 9.27 0.34
C ILE A 21 -8.17 9.08 -0.69
N LEU A 22 -8.01 9.60 -1.91
CA LEU A 22 -8.98 9.40 -2.98
C LEU A 22 -9.20 7.92 -3.29
N LEU A 23 -8.13 7.13 -3.37
CA LEU A 23 -8.21 5.68 -3.61
C LEU A 23 -8.98 4.94 -2.51
N MET A 24 -8.80 5.33 -1.26
CA MET A 24 -9.47 4.70 -0.11
C MET A 24 -10.97 5.00 -0.03
N ILE A 25 -11.44 6.06 -0.70
CA ILE A 25 -12.85 6.45 -0.72
C ILE A 25 -13.67 5.65 -1.74
N ILE A 26 -13.02 5.14 -2.81
CA ILE A 26 -13.63 4.37 -3.91
C ILE A 26 -14.45 3.16 -3.44
N PRO A 27 -13.98 2.30 -2.51
CA PRO A 27 -14.79 1.19 -2.05
C PRO A 27 -16.06 1.69 -1.34
N ASN A 28 -17.20 1.45 -1.98
CA ASN A 28 -18.51 1.89 -1.50
C ASN A 28 -19.11 0.90 -0.48
N ASN A 29 -18.91 -0.40 -0.69
CA ASN A 29 -19.36 -1.45 0.23
C ASN A 29 -18.41 -2.65 0.21
N TYR A 30 -17.97 -3.09 1.39
CA TYR A 30 -17.10 -4.28 1.55
C TYR A 30 -17.77 -5.58 1.07
N TYR A 31 -19.10 -5.65 1.07
CA TYR A 31 -19.85 -6.86 0.69
C TYR A 31 -20.20 -6.97 -0.80
N TYR A 32 -20.19 -5.87 -1.55
CA TYR A 32 -20.67 -5.84 -2.95
C TYR A 32 -19.56 -5.57 -3.98
N ASN A 33 -18.32 -5.36 -3.52
CA ASN A 33 -17.22 -5.12 -4.44
C ASN A 33 -16.66 -6.45 -4.93
N HIS A 34 -16.56 -6.59 -6.25
CA HIS A 34 -15.91 -7.74 -6.87
C HIS A 34 -14.44 -7.78 -6.42
N PRO A 35 -13.88 -8.93 -6.02
CA PRO A 35 -12.50 -9.05 -5.52
C PRO A 35 -11.47 -8.50 -6.52
N LEU A 36 -11.73 -8.63 -7.83
CA LEU A 36 -10.94 -7.98 -8.89
C LEU A 36 -10.75 -6.47 -8.67
N LEU A 37 -11.81 -5.75 -8.29
CA LEU A 37 -11.72 -4.30 -8.08
C LEU A 37 -10.92 -3.95 -6.84
N MET A 38 -11.02 -4.78 -5.79
CA MET A 38 -10.19 -4.61 -4.61
C MET A 38 -8.71 -4.83 -4.93
N VAL A 39 -8.37 -5.83 -5.78
CA VAL A 39 -7.00 -6.03 -6.27
C VAL A 39 -6.54 -4.84 -7.12
N MET A 40 -7.38 -4.31 -8.00
CA MET A 40 -7.03 -3.14 -8.81
C MET A 40 -6.77 -1.89 -7.95
N ILE A 41 -7.60 -1.62 -6.94
CA ILE A 41 -7.39 -0.50 -6.00
C ILE A 41 -6.09 -0.69 -5.23
N LEU A 42 -5.79 -1.92 -4.79
CA LEU A 42 -4.52 -2.25 -4.11
C LEU A 42 -3.31 -1.99 -5.00
N ILE A 43 -3.34 -2.36 -6.28
CA ILE A 43 -2.22 -2.10 -7.21
C ILE A 43 -1.95 -0.58 -7.32
N PHE A 44 -2.99 0.24 -7.50
CA PHE A 44 -2.84 1.70 -7.56
C PHE A 44 -2.31 2.29 -6.25
N PHE A 45 -2.81 1.81 -5.11
CA PHE A 45 -2.32 2.22 -3.80
C PHE A 45 -0.82 1.92 -3.65
N MET A 46 -0.38 0.73 -4.03
CA MET A 46 1.03 0.34 -3.93
C MET A 46 1.95 1.17 -4.82
N ILE A 47 1.51 1.53 -6.03
CA ILE A 47 2.28 2.40 -6.93
C ILE A 47 2.49 3.77 -6.26
N ILE A 48 1.44 4.40 -5.75
CA ILE A 48 1.54 5.74 -5.13
C ILE A 48 2.37 5.69 -3.85
N MET A 49 2.24 4.63 -3.04
CA MET A 49 3.06 4.44 -1.83
C MET A 49 4.54 4.29 -2.16
N SER A 50 4.89 3.54 -3.22
CA SER A 50 6.29 3.39 -3.64
C SER A 50 6.92 4.71 -4.07
N ILE A 51 6.15 5.55 -4.79
CA ILE A 51 6.57 6.89 -5.19
C ILE A 51 6.75 7.79 -3.96
N LYS A 52 5.81 7.76 -3.00
CA LYS A 52 5.90 8.53 -1.75
C LYS A 52 7.14 8.18 -0.93
N LEU A 53 7.45 6.88 -0.80
CA LEU A 53 8.64 6.42 -0.07
C LEU A 53 9.94 6.87 -0.74
N ASN A 54 9.97 6.92 -2.06
CA ASN A 54 11.13 7.41 -2.80
C ASN A 54 11.41 8.89 -2.49
N TYR A 55 10.35 9.72 -2.47
CA TYR A 55 10.51 11.12 -2.05
C TYR A 55 11.05 11.21 -0.63
N LEU A 56 10.49 10.47 0.34
CA LEU A 56 10.87 10.58 1.75
C LEU A 56 12.31 10.16 2.08
N LEU A 57 12.81 9.08 1.47
CA LEU A 57 14.08 8.44 1.85
C LEU A 57 15.25 8.74 0.90
N ASN A 58 15.04 9.61 -0.09
CA ASN A 58 16.03 10.03 -1.11
C ASN A 58 16.90 8.89 -1.71
N SER A 59 16.40 7.66 -1.65
CA SER A 59 17.13 6.44 -2.00
C SER A 59 16.19 5.47 -2.69
N PHE A 60 16.56 5.13 -3.92
CA PHE A 60 15.73 4.30 -4.81
C PHE A 60 15.67 2.83 -4.38
N TRP A 61 16.62 2.36 -3.56
CA TRP A 61 16.74 0.94 -3.21
C TRP A 61 15.53 0.43 -2.40
N TYR A 62 15.09 1.19 -1.39
CA TYR A 62 13.97 0.75 -0.54
C TYR A 62 12.63 0.84 -1.26
N SER A 63 12.38 1.92 -2.00
CA SER A 63 11.16 2.08 -2.79
C SER A 63 11.05 0.99 -3.88
N TYR A 64 12.17 0.60 -4.48
CA TYR A 64 12.23 -0.49 -5.46
C TYR A 64 11.96 -1.87 -4.86
N ILE A 65 12.61 -2.22 -3.73
CA ILE A 65 12.40 -3.52 -3.06
C ILE A 65 10.92 -3.66 -2.63
N LEU A 66 10.34 -2.59 -2.06
CA LEU A 66 8.94 -2.60 -1.63
C LEU A 66 7.98 -2.74 -2.82
N PHE A 67 8.28 -2.09 -3.95
CA PHE A 67 7.50 -2.23 -5.18
C PHE A 67 7.50 -3.66 -5.72
N LEU A 68 8.68 -4.30 -5.80
CA LEU A 68 8.82 -5.67 -6.31
C LEU A 68 8.08 -6.70 -5.46
N ILE A 69 8.28 -6.67 -4.14
CA ILE A 69 7.67 -7.63 -3.22
C ILE A 69 6.14 -7.53 -3.31
N MET A 70 5.62 -6.30 -3.39
CA MET A 70 4.19 -6.05 -3.38
C MET A 70 3.52 -6.43 -4.70
N ILE A 71 4.15 -6.17 -5.86
CA ILE A 71 3.64 -6.66 -7.15
C ILE A 71 3.67 -8.18 -7.22
N GLY A 72 4.78 -8.81 -6.79
CA GLY A 72 4.91 -10.27 -6.78
C GLY A 72 3.82 -10.94 -5.95
N GLY A 73 3.58 -10.46 -4.73
CA GLY A 73 2.52 -10.97 -3.86
C GLY A 73 1.11 -10.76 -4.44
N LEU A 74 0.84 -9.59 -5.03
CA LEU A 74 -0.46 -9.27 -5.62
C LEU A 74 -0.76 -10.10 -6.89
N MET A 75 0.25 -10.45 -7.69
CA MET A 75 0.06 -11.32 -8.86
C MET A 75 -0.37 -12.74 -8.46
N ILE A 76 0.18 -13.29 -7.38
CA ILE A 76 -0.21 -14.61 -6.86
C ILE A 76 -1.66 -14.59 -6.36
N LEU A 77 -2.04 -13.53 -5.63
CA LEU A 77 -3.43 -13.31 -5.19
C LEU A 77 -4.39 -13.18 -6.39
N PHE A 78 -3.98 -12.49 -7.44
CA PHE A 78 -4.78 -12.34 -8.66
C PHE A 78 -5.04 -13.70 -9.35
N MET A 79 -4.02 -14.55 -9.47
CA MET A 79 -4.20 -15.91 -10.02
C MET A 79 -5.17 -16.75 -9.17
N TYR A 80 -5.08 -16.64 -7.84
CA TYR A 80 -6.00 -17.33 -6.95
C TYR A 80 -7.45 -16.87 -7.15
N PHE A 81 -7.71 -15.57 -7.15
CA PHE A 81 -9.08 -15.04 -7.29
C PHE A 81 -9.69 -15.33 -8.67
N THR A 82 -8.93 -15.15 -9.76
CA THR A 82 -9.42 -15.47 -11.12
C THR A 82 -9.79 -16.95 -11.27
N SER A 83 -9.13 -17.85 -10.54
CA SER A 83 -9.45 -19.28 -10.56
C SER A 83 -10.75 -19.67 -9.81
N LEU A 84 -11.23 -18.82 -8.89
CA LEU A 84 -12.37 -19.11 -8.01
C LEU A 84 -13.69 -18.48 -8.47
N ILE A 85 -13.63 -17.47 -9.31
CA ILE A 85 -14.81 -16.64 -9.62
C ILE A 85 -15.45 -17.13 -10.91
N ASN A 86 -16.76 -17.44 -10.87
CA ASN A 86 -17.59 -17.51 -12.07
C ASN A 86 -17.55 -16.13 -12.75
N ASN A 87 -17.30 -16.07 -14.07
CA ASN A 87 -17.24 -14.85 -14.90
C ASN A 87 -18.55 -14.01 -14.91
N GLN A 88 -19.02 -13.55 -13.75
CA GLN A 88 -20.18 -12.69 -13.62
C GLN A 88 -19.76 -11.26 -13.93
N LEU A 89 -20.41 -10.68 -14.93
CA LEU A 89 -20.19 -9.29 -15.32
C LEU A 89 -20.42 -8.36 -14.12
N PHE A 90 -19.51 -7.41 -13.95
CA PHE A 90 -19.55 -6.46 -12.86
C PHE A 90 -20.69 -5.44 -13.07
N TYR A 91 -21.76 -5.53 -12.28
CA TYR A 91 -22.86 -4.57 -12.31
C TYR A 91 -22.76 -3.57 -11.15
N LEU A 92 -22.33 -2.33 -11.46
CA LEU A 92 -22.48 -1.19 -10.56
C LEU A 92 -23.95 -0.75 -10.52
N LYS A 93 -24.60 -0.92 -9.37
CA LYS A 93 -25.97 -0.40 -9.16
C LYS A 93 -25.95 1.13 -9.20
N SER A 94 -26.99 1.74 -9.77
CA SER A 94 -27.11 3.20 -9.90
C SER A 94 -26.99 3.97 -8.58
N LYS A 95 -27.52 3.39 -7.49
CA LYS A 95 -27.38 3.93 -6.12
C LYS A 95 -25.92 4.09 -5.66
N ASN A 96 -25.00 3.29 -6.20
CA ASN A 96 -23.59 3.39 -5.86
C ASN A 96 -22.96 4.66 -6.45
N TYR A 97 -23.44 5.16 -7.59
CA TYR A 97 -22.92 6.40 -8.19
C TYR A 97 -23.26 7.63 -7.36
N MET A 98 -24.49 7.75 -6.84
CA MET A 98 -24.85 8.89 -5.98
C MET A 98 -24.01 8.93 -4.70
N TYR A 99 -23.78 7.77 -4.08
CA TYR A 99 -22.94 7.72 -2.88
C TYR A 99 -21.48 8.07 -3.17
N LEU A 100 -20.94 7.65 -4.32
CA LEU A 100 -19.60 8.06 -4.77
C LEU A 100 -19.50 9.58 -4.97
N ILE A 101 -20.53 10.21 -5.54
CA ILE A 101 -20.57 11.68 -5.73
C ILE A 101 -20.57 12.40 -4.39
N ILE A 102 -21.40 11.96 -3.43
CA ILE A 102 -21.46 12.57 -2.08
C ILE A 102 -20.10 12.44 -1.37
N LYS A 103 -19.49 11.25 -1.43
CA LYS A 103 -18.15 11.01 -0.88
C LYS A 103 -17.10 11.95 -1.49
N PHE A 104 -17.14 12.13 -2.82
CA PHE A 104 -16.21 13.02 -3.51
C PHE A 104 -16.41 14.48 -3.09
N LEU A 105 -17.66 14.94 -2.94
CA LEU A 105 -17.95 16.31 -2.47
C LEU A 105 -17.43 16.55 -1.05
N ILE A 106 -17.63 15.60 -0.13
CA ILE A 106 -17.10 15.69 1.23
C ILE A 106 -15.57 15.76 1.20
N PHE A 107 -14.94 14.94 0.37
CA PHE A 107 -13.48 14.95 0.23
C PHE A 107 -12.95 16.30 -0.28
N MET A 108 -13.59 16.88 -1.30
CA MET A 108 -13.20 18.20 -1.82
C MET A 108 -13.33 19.30 -0.75
N MET A 109 -14.35 19.23 0.12
CA MET A 109 -14.50 20.15 1.24
C MET A 109 -13.37 20.00 2.27
N VAL A 110 -12.98 18.77 2.59
CA VAL A 110 -11.85 18.50 3.50
C VAL A 110 -10.54 19.02 2.93
N ILE A 111 -10.30 18.85 1.62
CA ILE A 111 -9.10 19.36 0.95
C ILE A 111 -9.03 20.89 1.04
N LEU A 112 -10.13 21.58 0.71
CA LEU A 112 -10.18 23.05 0.75
C LEU A 112 -9.91 23.57 2.17
N PHE A 113 -10.42 22.88 3.19
CA PHE A 113 -10.14 23.21 4.58
C PHE A 113 -8.66 23.00 4.93
N TYR A 114 -8.09 21.87 4.52
CA TYR A 114 -6.68 21.55 4.79
C TYR A 114 -5.72 22.54 4.12
N MET A 115 -5.94 22.89 2.85
CA MET A 115 -5.11 23.85 2.13
C MET A 115 -5.15 25.24 2.76
N LYS A 116 -6.31 25.65 3.29
CA LYS A 116 -6.45 26.92 4.01
C LYS A 116 -5.65 26.90 5.33
N MET A 117 -5.72 25.81 6.08
CA MET A 117 -4.96 25.63 7.33
C MET A 117 -3.45 25.56 7.08
N TYR A 118 -3.03 24.87 6.03
CA TYR A 118 -1.61 24.78 5.64
C TYR A 118 -1.01 26.14 5.30
N ASN A 119 -1.72 26.95 4.49
CA ASN A 119 -1.28 28.30 4.17
C ASN A 119 -1.20 29.20 5.41
N LEU A 120 -2.06 29.01 6.40
CA LEU A 120 -2.02 29.75 7.67
C LEU A 120 -0.85 29.32 8.58
N MET A 121 -0.47 28.04 8.57
CA MET A 121 0.67 27.56 9.38
C MET A 121 2.03 27.90 8.78
N TYR A 122 2.15 27.98 7.45
CA TYR A 122 3.41 28.33 6.79
C TYR A 122 3.76 29.83 6.88
N THR A 123 2.80 30.69 7.21
CA THR A 123 3.04 32.12 7.40
C THR A 123 3.64 32.47 8.76
N ASP A 124 3.44 31.60 9.76
CA ASP A 124 3.98 31.79 11.10
C ASP A 124 5.12 30.81 11.32
N ASN A 125 6.36 31.29 11.14
CA ASN A 125 7.67 30.65 11.42
C ASN A 125 7.62 29.37 12.28
N PHE A 126 7.16 28.27 11.72
CA PHE A 126 7.50 26.96 12.22
C PHE A 126 8.88 26.68 11.68
N GLU A 127 9.88 26.82 12.57
CA GLU A 127 11.10 26.03 12.45
C GLU A 127 10.63 24.62 12.09
N LEU A 128 10.83 24.25 10.82
CA LEU A 128 10.60 22.92 10.31
C LEU A 128 11.64 22.04 10.99
N ILE A 129 11.28 21.69 12.23
CA ILE A 129 11.95 20.83 13.19
C ILE A 129 12.62 19.71 12.41
N ASN A 130 13.95 19.76 12.32
CA ASN A 130 14.95 18.69 12.38
C ASN A 130 14.61 17.26 11.88
N LEU A 131 13.53 17.06 11.13
CA LEU A 131 13.08 15.79 10.57
C LEU A 131 14.03 15.35 9.47
N SER A 132 14.53 16.30 8.67
CA SER A 132 15.56 16.05 7.67
C SER A 132 16.86 15.49 8.28
N ASN A 133 17.22 15.92 9.50
CA ASN A 133 18.38 15.39 10.20
C ASN A 133 18.10 14.02 10.84
N PHE A 134 16.88 13.78 11.35
CA PHE A 134 16.47 12.45 11.84
C PHE A 134 16.44 11.39 10.73
N PHE A 135 15.91 11.73 9.55
CA PHE A 135 15.91 10.80 8.40
C PHE A 135 17.32 10.55 7.86
N LYS A 136 18.16 11.58 7.77
CA LYS A 136 19.58 11.40 7.40
C LYS A 136 20.34 10.48 8.36
N PHE A 137 20.04 10.55 9.67
CA PHE A 137 20.67 9.66 10.65
C PHE A 137 20.23 8.20 10.49
N MET A 138 18.99 7.95 10.02
CA MET A 138 18.52 6.59 9.70
C MET A 138 19.01 6.08 8.34
N GLU A 139 19.23 6.95 7.35
CA GLU A 139 19.59 6.59 5.97
C GLU A 139 20.99 6.00 5.82
N LEU A 140 21.96 6.37 6.67
CA LEU A 140 23.38 6.13 6.37
C LEU A 140 23.98 4.89 7.05
N ASP A 141 23.66 4.61 8.32
CA ASP A 141 24.48 3.65 9.09
C ASP A 141 23.75 2.38 9.56
N LEU A 142 22.43 2.42 9.82
CA LEU A 142 21.75 1.28 10.44
C LEU A 142 21.31 0.20 9.43
N PHE A 143 20.82 0.57 8.24
CA PHE A 143 20.22 -0.41 7.32
C PHE A 143 21.13 -0.84 6.18
N LYS A 144 22.22 -0.12 5.94
CA LYS A 144 23.11 -0.38 4.80
C LYS A 144 23.87 -1.70 4.93
N ASN A 145 24.07 -2.17 6.17
CA ASN A 145 24.65 -3.47 6.46
C ASN A 145 23.81 -4.23 7.49
N MET A 146 22.83 -4.99 7.01
CA MET A 146 22.02 -5.90 7.86
C MET A 146 22.87 -7.01 8.52
N PHE A 147 24.11 -7.21 8.06
CA PHE A 147 25.07 -8.17 8.61
C PHE A 147 26.01 -7.56 9.68
N MET A 148 25.73 -6.35 10.17
CA MET A 148 26.42 -5.83 11.36
C MET A 148 25.97 -6.59 12.61
N ASP A 149 26.90 -6.75 13.56
CA ASP A 149 26.69 -7.54 14.79
C ASP A 149 25.40 -7.19 15.54
N TYR A 150 24.99 -5.91 15.54
CA TYR A 150 23.77 -5.44 16.21
C TYR A 150 22.46 -5.92 15.55
N ILE A 151 22.46 -6.19 14.24
CA ILE A 151 21.26 -6.56 13.47
C ILE A 151 21.27 -8.06 13.12
N PHE A 152 22.39 -8.74 13.33
CA PHE A 152 22.59 -10.14 12.95
C PHE A 152 21.54 -11.08 13.57
N ASP A 153 21.19 -10.92 14.85
CA ASP A 153 20.16 -11.71 15.51
C ASP A 153 18.79 -11.57 14.83
N LEU A 154 18.44 -10.35 14.40
CA LEU A 154 17.21 -10.08 13.67
C LEU A 154 17.24 -10.77 12.29
N THR A 155 18.40 -10.79 11.62
CA THR A 155 18.53 -11.52 10.34
C THR A 155 18.34 -13.02 10.52
N ILE A 156 18.95 -13.65 11.53
CA ILE A 156 18.78 -15.07 11.83
C ILE A 156 17.30 -15.37 12.11
N TYR A 157 16.62 -14.53 12.90
CA TYR A 157 15.20 -14.69 13.18
C TYR A 157 14.35 -14.66 11.89
N THR A 158 14.61 -13.72 10.98
CA THR A 158 13.87 -13.64 9.70
C THR A 158 14.08 -14.86 8.80
N ILE A 159 15.32 -15.40 8.76
CA ILE A 159 15.63 -16.62 7.99
C ILE A 159 14.87 -17.82 8.58
N MET A 160 14.92 -18.00 9.90
CA MET A 160 14.21 -19.09 10.58
C MET A 160 12.69 -18.97 10.41
N TYR A 161 12.15 -17.76 10.47
CA TYR A 161 10.73 -17.50 10.21
C TYR A 161 10.33 -17.90 8.77
N LEU A 162 11.07 -17.46 7.76
CA LEU A 162 10.77 -17.83 6.36
C LEU A 162 10.88 -19.34 6.13
N PHE A 163 11.86 -20.00 6.76
CA PHE A 163 12.02 -21.46 6.69
C PHE A 163 10.83 -22.20 7.30
N LEU A 164 10.37 -21.79 8.49
CA LEU A 164 9.18 -22.33 9.13
C LEU A 164 7.92 -22.13 8.27
N MET A 165 7.75 -20.93 7.69
CA MET A 165 6.62 -20.65 6.79
C MET A 165 6.62 -21.55 5.55
N MET A 166 7.79 -21.88 5.00
CA MET A 166 7.91 -22.82 3.89
C MET A 166 7.46 -24.23 4.31
N ILE A 167 7.92 -24.74 5.45
CA ILE A 167 7.52 -26.07 5.97
C ILE A 167 6.00 -26.11 6.20
N CYS A 168 5.45 -25.09 6.86
CA CYS A 168 4.02 -24.99 7.13
C CYS A 168 3.18 -24.95 5.84
N SER A 169 3.59 -24.17 4.84
CA SER A 169 2.85 -24.08 3.57
C SER A 169 2.85 -25.42 2.82
N VAL A 170 3.97 -26.15 2.77
CA VAL A 170 4.03 -27.51 2.20
C VAL A 170 3.15 -28.48 3.00
N GLY A 171 3.16 -28.40 4.33
CA GLY A 171 2.30 -29.21 5.19
C GLY A 171 0.80 -29.01 4.92
N ILE A 172 0.37 -27.78 4.66
CA ILE A 172 -1.01 -27.46 4.28
C ILE A 172 -1.35 -28.04 2.89
N CYS A 173 -0.46 -27.88 1.91
CA CYS A 173 -0.68 -28.40 0.55
C CYS A 173 -0.78 -29.93 0.49
N LEU A 174 0.00 -30.65 1.31
CA LEU A 174 -0.03 -32.12 1.34
C LEU A 174 -1.36 -32.67 1.91
N LYS A 175 -2.02 -31.92 2.81
CA LYS A 175 -3.32 -32.33 3.39
C LYS A 175 -4.49 -32.19 2.40
N SER A 176 -4.36 -31.35 1.38
CA SER A 176 -5.41 -31.04 0.39
C SER A 176 -5.31 -31.87 -0.91
N MET A 177 -4.84 -33.11 -0.86
CA MET A 177 -4.71 -33.99 -2.04
C MET A 177 -6.05 -34.41 -2.67
N ILE A 178 -7.18 -34.20 -2.00
CA ILE A 178 -8.51 -34.33 -2.63
C ILE A 178 -8.84 -33.01 -3.33
N PRO A 179 -9.05 -33.00 -4.66
CA PRO A 179 -9.39 -31.78 -5.37
C PRO A 179 -10.74 -31.25 -4.87
N LEU A 180 -10.77 -30.02 -4.35
CA LEU A 180 -11.98 -29.32 -3.88
C LEU A 180 -13.13 -29.36 -4.90
N ARG A 181 -12.81 -29.46 -6.20
CA ARG A 181 -13.79 -29.60 -7.29
C ARG A 181 -14.58 -30.92 -7.27
N GLN A 182 -14.04 -32.00 -6.70
CA GLN A 182 -14.71 -33.30 -6.63
C GLN A 182 -15.58 -33.46 -5.38
N ILE A 183 -15.34 -32.69 -4.33
CA ILE A 183 -16.10 -32.77 -3.07
C ILE A 183 -17.60 -32.48 -3.30
N ASN A 184 -17.93 -31.52 -4.16
CA ASN A 184 -19.32 -31.21 -4.50
C ASN A 184 -20.05 -32.31 -5.30
N LYS A 185 -19.34 -33.29 -5.87
CA LYS A 185 -19.96 -34.43 -6.57
C LYS A 185 -20.26 -35.62 -5.66
N ILE A 186 -19.73 -35.64 -4.44
CA ILE A 186 -19.90 -36.77 -3.51
C ILE A 186 -21.08 -36.55 -2.56
N ASN A 187 -21.52 -35.29 -2.39
CA ASN A 187 -22.60 -34.92 -1.45
C ASN A 187 -23.99 -34.73 -2.11
N ASN A 188 -24.19 -35.17 -3.37
CA ASN A 188 -25.49 -35.18 -4.05
C ASN A 188 -25.91 -36.61 -4.38
#